data_AF-A0A5C7WET3-F1
#
_entry.id   AF-A0A5C7WET3-F1
#
_cell.length_a   1.000
_cell.length_b   1.000
_cell.length_c   1.000
_cell.angle_alpha   90.00
_cell.angle_beta   90.00
_cell.angle_gamma   90.00
#
_symmetry.space_group_name_H-M   'P 1'
#
loop_
_entity.id
_entity.type
_entity.pdbx_description
1 polymer ?
#
loop_
_entity_poly.entity_id
_entity_poly.type
_entity_poly.pdbx_seq_one_letter_code
_entity_poly.pdbx_strand_id
1 'polypeptide(L)'
;MEVHQFRPSLPPPRLSVGVIGWLRSNLFSNWFNTLLTLLAIYLVWLIVSPLLQWAVFQADWTGTTRADCTSEGACWVFIKQRFDQFMYGFYPEELRWRVDLTVW
;
A
#
# COMPACT_ATOMS: atom_id res chain seq x y z
N MET A 1 34.27 45.48 24.73
CA MET A 1 32.97 44.79 24.64
C MET A 1 32.63 44.68 23.17
N GLU A 2 32.59 43.48 22.63
CA GLU A 2 32.21 43.26 21.23
C GLU A 2 30.69 43.13 21.17
N VAL A 3 30.04 43.97 20.35
CA VAL A 3 28.58 44.03 20.27
C VAL A 3 28.12 42.93 19.32
N HIS A 4 27.40 41.94 19.84
CA HIS A 4 26.85 40.85 19.05
C HIS A 4 25.73 41.37 18.14
N GLN A 5 25.96 41.41 16.83
CA GLN A 5 24.98 41.88 15.87
C GLN A 5 24.08 40.71 15.43
N PHE A 6 22.79 40.77 15.77
CA PHE A 6 21.82 39.74 15.37
C PHE A 6 21.51 39.85 13.87
N ARG A 7 21.55 38.72 13.17
CA ARG A 7 21.16 38.65 11.75
C ARG A 7 19.63 38.71 11.61
N PRO A 8 19.10 39.32 10.54
CA PRO A 8 17.66 39.33 10.28
C PRO A 8 17.13 37.92 10.05
N SER A 9 15.92 37.64 10.55
CA SER A 9 15.24 36.37 10.34
C SER A 9 14.80 36.22 8.88
N LEU A 10 15.31 35.18 8.21
CA LEU A 10 14.93 34.80 6.85
C LEU A 10 14.01 33.57 6.89
N PRO A 11 13.06 33.43 5.94
CA PRO A 11 12.27 32.20 5.84
C PRO A 11 13.18 31.00 5.56
N PRO A 12 12.79 29.79 6.02
CA PRO A 12 13.60 28.59 5.81
C PRO A 12 13.81 28.35 4.30
N PRO A 13 14.98 27.82 3.89
CA PRO A 13 15.25 27.49 2.49
C PRO A 13 14.12 26.64 1.92
N ARG A 14 13.58 27.00 0.74
CA ARG A 14 12.40 26.31 0.15
C ARG A 14 12.58 24.80 0.00
N LEU A 15 13.82 24.32 -0.12
CA LEU A 15 14.18 22.90 -0.24
C LEU A 15 14.24 22.15 1.10
N SER A 16 14.12 22.86 2.23
CA SER A 16 14.16 22.29 3.58
C SER A 16 12.77 22.09 4.20
N VAL A 17 11.72 22.55 3.52
CA VAL A 17 10.33 22.48 3.98
C VAL A 17 9.46 21.70 2.98
N GLY A 18 8.41 21.05 3.48
CA GLY A 18 7.46 20.29 2.67
C GLY A 18 7.94 18.90 2.25
N VAL A 19 7.20 18.27 1.32
CA VAL A 19 7.41 16.88 0.89
C VAL A 19 8.81 16.66 0.32
N ILE A 20 9.31 17.58 -0.49
CA ILE A 20 10.65 17.48 -1.11
C ILE A 20 11.74 17.50 -0.04
N GLY A 21 11.63 18.40 0.95
CA GLY A 21 12.55 18.45 2.09
C GLY A 21 12.54 17.16 2.89
N TRP A 22 11.35 16.62 3.15
CA TRP A 22 11.18 15.34 3.86
C TRP A 22 11.77 14.14 3.11
N LEU A 23 11.55 14.03 1.79
CA LEU A 23 12.13 12.96 0.98
C LEU A 23 13.66 13.01 1.00
N ARG A 24 14.24 14.21 0.89
CA ARG A 24 15.69 14.38 0.95
C ARG A 24 16.26 14.05 2.33
N SER A 25 15.58 14.44 3.41
CA SER A 25 16.07 14.20 4.77
C SER A 25 15.91 12.75 5.23
N ASN A 26 14.92 12.01 4.70
CA ASN A 26 14.61 10.65 5.14
C ASN A 26 15.07 9.56 4.17
N LEU A 27 14.82 9.70 2.87
CA LEU A 27 15.13 8.66 1.87
C LEU A 27 16.51 8.88 1.22
N PHE A 28 16.86 10.13 0.92
CA PHE A 28 18.06 10.48 0.15
C PHE A 28 19.10 11.26 0.95
N SER A 29 19.19 11.00 2.26
CA SER A 29 20.04 11.79 3.17
C SER A 29 21.53 11.53 3.00
N ASN A 30 21.91 10.35 2.53
CA ASN A 30 23.28 10.00 2.18
C ASN A 30 23.30 8.97 1.03
N TRP A 31 24.49 8.64 0.53
CA TRP A 31 24.65 7.73 -0.61
C TRP A 31 24.15 6.31 -0.31
N PHE A 32 24.32 5.82 0.92
CA PHE A 32 23.87 4.49 1.33
C PHE A 32 22.34 4.41 1.40
N ASN A 33 21.69 5.39 2.02
CA ASN A 33 20.23 5.51 2.07
C ASN A 33 19.63 5.69 0.66
N THR A 34 20.32 6.43 -0.21
CA THR A 34 19.92 6.57 -1.62
C THR A 34 19.95 5.22 -2.33
N LEU A 35 21.04 4.45 -2.18
CA LEU A 35 21.15 3.11 -2.76
C LEU A 35 20.06 2.16 -2.23
N LEU A 36 19.82 2.18 -0.92
CA LEU A 36 18.77 1.36 -0.29
C LEU A 36 17.38 1.74 -0.79
N THR A 37 17.11 3.04 -0.95
CA THR A 37 15.83 3.55 -1.48
C THR A 37 15.64 3.08 -2.92
N LEU A 38 16.66 3.19 -3.78
CA LEU A 38 16.58 2.72 -5.16
C LEU A 38 16.38 1.20 -5.25
N LEU A 39 17.10 0.44 -4.41
CA LEU A 39 16.92 -1.00 -4.32
C LEU A 39 15.50 -1.36 -3.87
N ALA A 40 14.96 -0.68 -2.86
CA ALA A 40 13.60 -0.89 -2.40
C ALA A 40 12.57 -0.62 -3.50
N ILE A 41 12.71 0.49 -4.24
CA ILE A 41 11.85 0.80 -5.39
C ILE A 41 11.94 -0.29 -6.46
N TYR A 42 13.15 -0.77 -6.76
CA TYR A 42 13.36 -1.84 -7.71
C TYR A 42 12.69 -3.16 -7.28
N LEU A 43 12.83 -3.54 -6.01
CA LEU A 43 12.16 -4.73 -5.46
C LEU A 43 10.64 -4.59 -5.49
N VAL A 44 10.12 -3.41 -5.11
CA VAL A 44 8.69 -3.10 -5.20
C VAL A 44 8.22 -3.24 -6.65
N TRP A 45 8.97 -2.75 -7.62
CA TRP A 45 8.64 -2.90 -9.04
C TRP A 45 8.56 -4.38 -9.46
N LEU A 46 9.56 -5.18 -9.09
CA LEU A 46 9.61 -6.61 -9.41
C LEU A 46 8.46 -7.41 -8.78
N ILE A 47 7.95 -6.99 -7.62
CA ILE A 47 6.88 -7.70 -6.90
C ILE A 47 5.50 -7.20 -7.33
N VAL A 48 5.30 -5.88 -7.31
CA VAL A 48 3.99 -5.26 -7.54
C VAL A 48 3.56 -5.43 -8.99
N SER A 49 4.48 -5.32 -9.96
CA SER A 49 4.12 -5.46 -11.38
C SER A 49 3.50 -6.83 -11.71
N PRO A 50 4.14 -7.99 -11.43
CA PRO A 50 3.53 -9.28 -11.70
C PRO A 50 2.31 -9.54 -10.80
N LEU A 51 2.31 -9.02 -9.57
CA LEU A 51 1.14 -9.16 -8.68
C LEU A 51 -0.08 -8.44 -9.26
N LEU A 52 0.07 -7.25 -9.82
CA LEU A 52 -1.02 -6.54 -10.49
C LEU A 52 -1.44 -7.24 -11.79
N GLN A 53 -0.46 -7.75 -12.56
CA GLN A 53 -0.71 -8.57 -13.75
C GLN A 53 -1.64 -9.74 -13.41
N TRP A 54 -1.29 -10.50 -12.37
CA TRP A 54 -2.03 -11.68 -11.93
C TRP A 54 -3.35 -11.33 -11.24
N ALA A 55 -3.34 -10.40 -10.27
CA ALA A 55 -4.48 -10.12 -9.42
C ALA A 55 -5.54 -9.24 -10.07
N VAL A 56 -5.19 -8.42 -11.06
CA VAL A 56 -6.11 -7.44 -11.64
C VAL A 56 -6.29 -7.65 -13.14
N PHE A 57 -5.18 -7.65 -13.89
CA PHE A 57 -5.24 -7.58 -15.36
C PHE A 57 -5.57 -8.92 -16.03
N GLN A 58 -5.09 -10.03 -15.47
CA GLN A 58 -5.35 -11.39 -15.95
C GLN A 58 -6.38 -12.15 -15.10
N ALA A 59 -7.06 -11.44 -14.18
CA ALA A 59 -7.94 -12.07 -13.22
C ALA A 59 -9.35 -12.28 -13.78
N ASP A 60 -10.00 -13.36 -13.34
CA ASP A 60 -11.38 -13.68 -13.69
C ASP A 60 -12.33 -13.08 -12.65
N TRP A 61 -13.05 -12.03 -13.06
CA TRP A 61 -13.96 -11.26 -12.19
C TRP A 61 -15.42 -11.77 -12.23
N THR A 62 -15.82 -12.43 -13.32
CA THR A 62 -17.20 -12.84 -13.57
C THR A 62 -17.32 -14.34 -13.73
N GLY A 63 -18.30 -14.94 -13.05
CA GLY A 63 -18.57 -16.37 -13.08
C GLY A 63 -19.44 -16.79 -11.90
N THR A 64 -19.82 -18.05 -11.90
CA THR A 64 -20.67 -18.67 -10.85
C THR A 64 -19.95 -19.80 -10.13
N THR A 65 -19.04 -20.48 -10.81
CA THR A 65 -18.28 -21.61 -10.27
C THR A 65 -16.79 -21.41 -10.45
N ARG A 66 -15.99 -22.22 -9.74
CA ARG A 66 -14.53 -22.23 -9.93
C ARG A 66 -14.13 -22.63 -11.36
N ALA A 67 -14.94 -23.42 -12.06
CA ALA A 67 -14.64 -23.84 -13.43
C ALA A 67 -14.69 -22.68 -14.43
N ASP A 68 -15.33 -21.58 -14.06
CA ASP A 68 -15.44 -20.38 -14.90
C ASP A 68 -14.16 -19.53 -14.88
N CYS A 69 -13.21 -19.83 -13.99
CA CYS A 69 -11.90 -19.17 -13.95
C CYS A 69 -10.95 -19.83 -14.95
N THR A 70 -10.89 -19.30 -16.16
CA THR A 70 -10.11 -19.84 -17.28
C THR A 70 -8.80 -19.11 -17.54
N SER A 71 -8.60 -17.94 -16.93
CA SER A 71 -7.40 -17.14 -17.13
C SER A 71 -6.25 -17.64 -16.24
N GLU A 72 -5.01 -17.26 -16.60
CA GLU A 72 -3.82 -17.60 -15.80
C GLU A 72 -3.67 -16.76 -14.51
N GLY A 73 -4.56 -15.77 -14.31
CA GLY A 73 -4.55 -14.86 -13.17
C GLY A 73 -5.30 -15.33 -11.93
N ALA A 74 -5.68 -14.38 -11.08
CA ALA A 74 -6.46 -14.63 -9.87
C ALA A 74 -7.92 -14.94 -10.18
N CYS A 75 -8.51 -15.88 -9.44
CA CYS A 75 -9.92 -16.26 -9.56
C CYS A 75 -10.76 -15.52 -8.51
N TRP A 76 -11.21 -14.30 -8.82
CA TRP A 76 -12.06 -13.51 -7.91
C TRP A 76 -13.47 -14.07 -7.77
N VAL A 77 -13.95 -14.84 -8.76
CA VAL A 77 -15.23 -15.56 -8.68
C VAL A 77 -15.30 -16.42 -7.42
N PHE A 78 -14.24 -17.17 -7.12
CA PHE A 78 -14.19 -18.01 -5.92
C PHE A 78 -14.27 -17.18 -4.63
N ILE A 79 -13.54 -16.06 -4.58
CA ILE A 79 -13.54 -15.17 -3.42
C ILE A 79 -14.93 -14.58 -3.20
N LYS A 80 -15.60 -14.13 -4.26
CA LYS A 80 -16.96 -13.60 -4.18
C LYS A 80 -17.97 -14.64 -3.67
N GLN A 81 -17.89 -15.88 -4.17
CA GLN A 81 -18.80 -16.96 -3.76
C GLN A 81 -18.56 -17.43 -2.32
N ARG A 82 -17.36 -17.22 -1.77
CA ARG A 82 -16.97 -17.65 -0.42
C ARG A 82 -16.69 -16.48 0.53
N PHE A 83 -17.08 -15.26 0.16
CA PHE A 83 -16.76 -14.06 0.92
C PHE A 83 -17.29 -14.13 2.35
N ASP A 84 -18.53 -14.57 2.51
CA ASP A 84 -19.17 -14.78 3.81
C ASP A 84 -18.39 -15.75 4.71
N GLN A 85 -17.86 -16.83 4.14
CA GLN A 85 -17.04 -17.79 4.89
C GLN A 85 -15.70 -17.18 5.31
N PHE A 86 -15.12 -16.28 4.50
CA PHE A 86 -13.89 -15.59 4.89
C PHE A 86 -14.11 -14.54 5.97
N MET A 87 -15.24 -13.84 5.95
CA MET A 87 -15.56 -12.81 6.94
C MET A 87 -16.05 -13.41 8.26
N TYR A 88 -16.95 -14.39 8.19
CA TYR A 88 -17.62 -14.95 9.37
C TYR A 88 -17.11 -16.33 9.77
N GLY A 89 -16.27 -16.99 8.98
CA GLY A 89 -15.84 -18.36 9.25
C GLY A 89 -17.02 -19.33 9.32
N PHE A 90 -17.01 -20.22 10.31
CA PHE A 90 -18.11 -21.16 10.57
C PHE A 90 -19.24 -20.58 11.43
N TYR A 91 -19.30 -19.25 11.58
CA TYR A 91 -20.32 -18.60 12.39
C TYR A 91 -21.70 -18.75 11.74
N PRO A 92 -22.75 -19.18 12.48
CA PRO A 92 -24.08 -19.38 11.93
C PRO A 92 -24.62 -18.10 11.31
N GLU A 93 -25.27 -18.23 10.15
CA GLU A 93 -25.76 -17.09 9.37
C GLU A 93 -26.74 -16.24 10.17
N GLU A 94 -27.65 -16.89 10.90
CA GLU A 94 -28.68 -16.27 11.72
C GLU A 94 -28.12 -15.47 12.92
N LEU A 95 -26.85 -15.68 13.28
CA LEU A 95 -26.20 -14.98 14.38
C LEU A 95 -25.25 -13.87 13.91
N ARG A 96 -24.91 -13.78 12.62
CA ARG A 96 -23.84 -12.89 12.10
C ARG A 96 -23.98 -11.43 12.53
N TRP A 97 -25.21 -10.96 12.73
CA TRP A 97 -25.51 -9.63 13.27
C TRP A 97 -24.73 -9.29 14.55
N ARG A 98 -24.39 -10.28 15.38
CA ARG A 98 -23.60 -10.07 16.60
C ARG A 98 -22.19 -9.59 16.30
N VAL A 99 -21.57 -10.14 15.25
CA VAL A 99 -20.24 -9.72 14.80
C VAL A 99 -20.33 -8.30 14.25
N ASP A 100 -21.32 -8.05 13.39
CA ASP A 100 -21.51 -6.75 12.74
C ASP A 100 -21.71 -5.60 13.74
N LEU A 101 -22.43 -5.83 14.84
CA LEU A 101 -22.63 -4.82 15.89
C LEU A 101 -21.38 -4.54 16.74
N THR A 102 -20.37 -5.40 16.69
CA THR A 102 -19.15 -5.28 17.52
C THR A 102 -17.94 -4.72 16.77
N VAL A 103 -18.03 -4.62 15.44
CA VAL A 103 -17.02 -3.95 14.61
C VAL A 103 -17.26 -2.45 14.68
N TRP A 104 -16.39 -1.74 15.42
CA TRP A 104 -16.35 -0.27 15.55
C TRP A 104 -15.13 0.31 14.85
#